data_AF-A0A7K0LH76-F1
#
_entry.id   AF-A0A7K0LH76-F1
#
_cell.length_a   1.000
_cell.length_b   1.000
_cell.length_c   1.000
_cell.angle_alpha   90.00
_cell.angle_beta   90.00
_cell.angle_gamma   90.00
#
_symmetry.space_group_name_H-M   'P 1'
#
loop_
_entity.id
_entity.type
_entity.pdbx_description
1 polymer ?
#
loop_
_entity_poly.entity_id
_entity_poly.type
_entity_poly.pdbx_seq_one_letter_code
_entity_poly.pdbx_strand_id
1 'polypeptide(L)'
;MALDPNRFTRKTQEALGTAQREAATRHHSQVVPEHLLAALVSQPEGVVLGVLERIGLVPTIARARIDEALEQLPKVYGATTQTPGLAAETMQILEAGDVARADLGDDYLSTEHLLIAMTGAAGSVGELLRALGVDRDATLDALRQVRGSHRVTSDNPEEQYQSLEKYGRDLTEDARSGRLDPVIGRDEEIRRVIQVLSRRTKNNPVLIGEPGVGKTAIAEGLARRIVEGDVPESLRNKRLISLDVGAMIAGAKFRGEFEERLKSVLKEISDSNGEIVTFIDELHTIVGAGGAEGSVDAANMIKPMLARGELRMIGATTLDEYRKYIEKDAALERRFQQVYVGEPSVQDTVAILRGLKERYEVHHGVRIQDAALLAAAVLSDRYIPSRQLPDKAIDLIDEAASKLRIEIDSMPLEIDVVERRIRQLEIEKAALAKETDSASSERLRLLESELAELGEERSGMVAHWQAEKDAITEIRALKEQLETARNDAEVAERTGDLELAASLRYGTMLTLESDVEQRSERLLELQREVQMLKEEVDEEDIAEIVAKWTGIPVSRLMEGEMSKLIRMEDELHKRVIGQDEGVIAVANALRRSRAGLSDP
;
A
#
# COMPACT_ATOMS: atom_id res chain seq x y z
N MET A 1 1.71 -16.43 48.49
CA MET A 1 2.28 -17.59 47.76
C MET A 1 3.60 -17.10 47.19
N ALA A 2 4.69 -17.86 47.28
CA ALA A 2 5.96 -17.37 46.74
C ALA A 2 5.84 -17.23 45.21
N LEU A 3 6.24 -16.06 44.66
CA LEU A 3 6.30 -15.83 43.23
C LEU A 3 7.22 -16.87 42.57
N ASP A 4 6.76 -17.51 41.49
CA ASP A 4 7.56 -18.45 40.69
C ASP A 4 8.04 -17.74 39.41
N PRO A 5 9.34 -17.39 39.31
CA PRO A 5 9.89 -16.72 38.12
C PRO A 5 9.74 -17.52 36.81
N ASN A 6 9.57 -18.85 36.90
CA ASN A 6 9.36 -19.70 35.72
C ASN A 6 7.97 -19.53 35.10
N ARG A 7 7.05 -18.89 35.82
CA ARG A 7 5.71 -18.55 35.33
C ARG A 7 5.62 -17.14 34.80
N PHE A 8 6.73 -16.43 34.61
CA PHE A 8 6.71 -15.10 34.01
C PHE A 8 6.79 -15.23 32.50
N THR A 9 6.06 -14.39 31.77
CA THR A 9 6.27 -14.28 30.32
C THR A 9 7.66 -13.69 30.03
N ARG A 10 8.18 -13.94 28.83
CA ARG A 10 9.45 -13.38 28.37
C ARG A 10 9.44 -11.86 28.45
N LYS A 11 8.33 -11.22 28.05
CA LYS A 11 8.16 -9.77 28.14
C LYS A 11 8.17 -9.27 29.59
N THR A 12 7.57 -9.98 30.54
CA THR A 12 7.66 -9.65 31.97
C THR A 12 9.10 -9.74 32.49
N GLN A 13 9.86 -10.78 32.12
CA GLN A 13 11.27 -10.92 32.50
C GLN A 13 12.14 -9.81 31.89
N GLU A 14 11.93 -9.49 30.62
CA GLU A 14 12.62 -8.39 29.92
C GLU A 14 12.31 -7.02 30.55
N ALA A 15 11.05 -6.78 30.96
CA ALA A 15 10.64 -5.55 31.61
C ALA A 15 11.35 -5.36 32.96
N LEU A 16 11.43 -6.43 33.77
CA LEU A 16 12.16 -6.40 35.04
C LEU A 16 13.67 -6.14 34.84
N GLY A 17 14.29 -6.80 33.87
CA GLY A 17 15.71 -6.56 33.53
C GLY A 17 15.96 -5.14 32.98
N THR A 18 14.98 -4.56 32.28
CA THR A 18 15.06 -3.18 31.78
C THR A 18 14.88 -2.17 32.92
N ALA A 19 13.91 -2.38 33.80
CA ALA A 19 13.71 -1.54 34.99
C ALA A 19 14.95 -1.52 35.91
N GLN A 20 15.63 -2.66 36.07
CA GLN A 20 16.91 -2.75 36.79
C GLN A 20 18.03 -1.94 36.13
N ARG A 21 18.14 -2.01 34.81
CA ARG A 21 19.12 -1.21 34.05
C ARG A 21 18.82 0.28 34.16
N GLU A 22 17.56 0.68 34.04
CA GLU A 22 17.16 2.08 34.16
C GLU A 22 17.46 2.66 35.55
N ALA A 23 17.14 1.93 36.62
CA ALA A 23 17.49 2.35 37.98
C ALA A 23 19.01 2.53 38.14
N ALA A 24 19.80 1.62 37.57
CA ALA A 24 21.26 1.72 37.61
C ALA A 24 21.79 2.92 36.82
N THR A 25 21.28 3.15 35.60
CA THR A 25 21.67 4.28 34.74
C THR A 25 21.29 5.63 35.34
N ARG A 26 20.15 5.71 36.06
CA ARG A 26 19.69 6.94 36.72
C ARG A 26 20.28 7.14 38.12
N HIS A 27 21.13 6.23 38.59
CA HIS A 27 21.75 6.23 39.92
C HIS A 27 20.73 6.14 41.06
N HIS A 28 19.65 5.39 40.87
CA HIS A 28 18.69 5.07 41.94
C HIS A 28 19.12 3.81 42.68
N SER A 29 19.01 3.81 44.01
CA SER A 29 19.47 2.70 44.86
C SER A 29 18.62 1.44 44.78
N GLN A 30 17.37 1.57 44.32
CA GLN A 30 16.39 0.48 44.23
C GLN A 30 15.51 0.65 42.98
N VAL A 31 14.99 -0.47 42.48
CA VAL A 31 13.98 -0.48 41.42
C VAL A 31 12.61 -0.27 42.05
N VAL A 32 12.09 0.95 41.94
CA VAL A 32 10.72 1.32 42.33
C VAL A 32 9.71 1.08 41.19
N PRO A 33 8.38 1.03 41.46
CA PRO A 33 7.37 0.72 40.46
C PRO A 33 7.38 1.61 39.21
N GLU A 34 7.81 2.87 39.32
CA GLU A 34 7.94 3.82 38.21
C GLU A 34 8.93 3.32 37.15
N HIS A 35 10.03 2.65 37.55
CA HIS A 35 10.98 2.04 36.61
C HIS A 35 10.35 0.87 35.87
N LEU A 36 9.54 0.08 36.57
CA LEU A 36 8.82 -1.03 35.96
C LEU A 36 7.78 -0.51 34.98
N LEU A 37 7.03 0.54 35.34
CA LEU A 37 6.09 1.19 34.45
C LEU A 37 6.79 1.78 33.20
N ALA A 38 7.93 2.45 33.37
CA ALA A 38 8.74 2.97 32.27
C ALA A 38 9.18 1.85 31.30
N ALA A 39 9.67 0.74 31.85
CA ALA A 39 10.06 -0.43 31.07
C ALA A 39 8.89 -1.05 30.31
N LEU A 40 7.71 -1.15 30.93
CA LEU A 40 6.49 -1.69 30.30
C LEU A 40 5.99 -0.81 29.14
N VAL A 41 6.01 0.51 29.30
CA VAL A 41 5.57 1.47 28.25
C VAL A 41 6.59 1.61 27.11
N SER A 42 7.85 1.28 27.38
CA SER A 42 8.95 1.35 26.41
C SER A 42 9.21 0.03 25.69
N GLN A 43 8.49 -1.03 26.05
CA GLN A 43 8.69 -2.34 25.48
C GLN A 43 8.12 -2.41 24.05
N PRO A 44 8.94 -2.74 23.03
CA PRO A 44 8.44 -2.92 21.67
C PRO A 44 7.52 -4.14 21.62
N GLU A 45 6.41 -4.02 20.89
CA GLU A 45 5.40 -5.08 20.73
C GLU A 45 4.78 -5.56 22.06
N GLY A 46 4.83 -4.73 23.11
CA GLY A 46 4.21 -5.02 24.40
C GLY A 46 2.72 -4.63 24.42
N VAL A 47 1.91 -5.42 25.12
CA VAL A 47 0.44 -5.21 25.26
C VAL A 47 0.12 -3.88 25.97
N VAL A 48 0.97 -3.47 26.91
CA VAL A 48 0.74 -2.28 27.76
C VAL A 48 0.58 -1.01 26.93
N LEU A 49 1.37 -0.84 25.86
CA LEU A 49 1.28 0.34 25.02
C LEU A 49 -0.07 0.43 24.30
N GLY A 50 -0.51 -0.66 23.67
CA GLY A 50 -1.80 -0.73 22.99
C GLY A 50 -2.98 -0.52 23.95
N VAL A 51 -2.86 -1.00 25.20
CA VAL A 51 -3.87 -0.74 26.25
C VAL A 51 -3.94 0.75 26.58
N LEU A 52 -2.81 1.43 26.75
CA LEU A 52 -2.79 2.87 27.04
C LEU A 52 -3.33 3.71 25.88
N GLU A 53 -2.97 3.37 24.64
CA GLU A 53 -3.49 4.03 23.44
C GLU A 53 -5.00 3.87 23.33
N ARG A 54 -5.53 2.70 23.69
CA ARG A 54 -6.98 2.43 23.67
C ARG A 54 -7.76 3.20 24.73
N ILE A 55 -7.12 3.52 25.86
CA ILE A 55 -7.67 4.42 26.88
C ILE A 55 -7.65 5.89 26.40
N GLY A 56 -6.92 6.19 25.32
CA GLY A 56 -6.80 7.53 24.73
C GLY A 56 -5.56 8.29 25.18
N LEU A 57 -4.58 7.63 25.79
CA LEU A 57 -3.30 8.25 26.12
C LEU A 57 -2.40 8.30 24.89
N VAL A 58 -1.77 9.45 24.68
CA VAL A 58 -0.68 9.58 23.71
C VAL A 58 0.61 9.01 24.34
N PRO A 59 1.28 8.02 23.72
CA PRO A 59 2.47 7.36 24.27
C PRO A 59 3.59 8.31 24.68
N THR A 60 3.81 9.38 23.91
CA THR A 60 4.84 10.38 24.18
C THR A 60 4.56 11.16 25.47
N ILE A 61 3.27 11.47 25.73
CA ILE A 61 2.85 12.16 26.95
C ILE A 61 3.02 11.22 28.16
N ALA A 62 2.61 9.96 28.03
CA ALA A 62 2.76 8.97 29.10
C ALA A 62 4.24 8.79 29.48
N ARG A 63 5.12 8.61 28.49
CA ARG A 63 6.58 8.49 28.71
C ARG A 63 7.15 9.73 29.39
N ALA A 64 6.84 10.93 28.88
CA ALA A 64 7.36 12.18 29.45
C ALA A 64 6.99 12.35 30.94
N ARG A 65 5.76 11.99 31.32
CA ARG A 65 5.30 12.09 32.72
C ARG A 65 5.91 11.03 33.63
N ILE A 66 6.14 9.82 33.11
CA ILE A 66 6.88 8.77 33.83
C ILE A 66 8.34 9.19 34.03
N ASP A 67 8.97 9.76 33.00
CA ASP A 67 10.34 10.27 33.07
C ASP A 67 10.49 11.38 34.09
N GLU A 68 9.55 12.33 34.14
CA GLU A 68 9.50 13.40 35.13
C GLU A 68 9.41 12.83 36.56
N ALA A 69 8.55 11.83 36.78
CA ALA A 69 8.44 11.17 38.08
C ALA A 69 9.74 10.46 38.49
N LEU A 70 10.43 9.83 37.53
CA LEU A 70 11.73 9.19 37.77
C LEU A 70 12.83 10.21 38.07
N GLU A 71 12.81 11.41 37.48
CA GLU A 71 13.81 12.45 37.75
C GLU A 71 13.72 13.05 39.15
N GLN A 72 12.53 12.99 39.77
CA GLN A 72 12.31 13.46 41.14
C GLN A 72 12.86 12.50 42.21
N LEU A 73 13.26 11.29 41.82
CA LEU A 73 13.79 10.30 42.76
C LEU A 73 15.22 10.68 43.23
N PRO A 74 15.57 10.36 44.50
CA PRO A 74 16.91 10.61 45.02
C PRO A 74 17.99 9.82 44.27
N LYS A 75 19.07 10.51 43.88
CA LYS A 75 20.25 9.91 43.22
C LYS A 75 21.35 9.61 44.24
N VAL A 76 21.93 8.42 44.17
CA VAL A 76 22.98 7.94 45.06
C VAL A 76 24.27 7.74 44.28
N TYR A 77 25.32 8.48 44.65
CA TYR A 77 26.64 8.40 44.04
C TYR A 77 27.63 7.74 45.01
N GLY A 78 28.22 6.61 44.64
CA GLY A 78 29.21 5.90 45.46
C GLY A 78 29.69 4.60 44.82
N ALA A 79 30.89 4.14 45.19
CA ALA A 79 31.48 2.89 44.70
C ALA A 79 30.81 1.66 45.33
N THR A 80 29.61 1.33 44.86
CA THR A 80 29.06 -0.01 44.97
C THR A 80 28.58 -0.42 43.59
N THR A 81 29.35 -1.31 42.96
CA THR A 81 29.00 -2.11 41.77
C THR A 81 27.87 -3.11 42.07
N GLN A 82 26.87 -2.71 42.85
CA GLN A 82 25.72 -3.55 43.17
C GLN A 82 24.57 -3.20 42.24
N THR A 83 24.07 -4.20 41.52
CA THR A 83 22.83 -4.09 40.75
C THR A 83 21.70 -3.68 41.68
N PRO A 84 20.92 -2.62 41.38
CA PRO A 84 19.81 -2.18 42.22
C PRO A 84 18.83 -3.34 42.47
N GLY A 85 18.54 -3.61 43.74
CA GLY A 85 17.51 -4.58 44.12
C GLY A 85 16.10 -4.04 43.90
N LEU A 86 15.09 -4.93 43.88
CA LEU A 86 13.69 -4.53 43.83
C LEU A 86 13.29 -3.88 45.16
N ALA A 87 12.61 -2.73 45.09
CA ALA A 87 11.97 -2.12 46.25
C ALA A 87 10.81 -2.98 46.77
N ALA A 88 10.42 -2.78 48.03
CA ALA A 88 9.33 -3.55 48.64
C ALA A 88 8.00 -3.32 47.91
N GLU A 89 7.78 -2.10 47.43
CA GLU A 89 6.62 -1.67 46.67
C GLU A 89 6.57 -2.39 45.30
N THR A 90 7.72 -2.54 44.63
CA THR A 90 7.81 -3.27 43.36
C THR A 90 7.53 -4.77 43.54
N MET A 91 7.97 -5.35 44.66
CA MET A 91 7.61 -6.72 45.03
C MET A 91 6.11 -6.86 45.28
N GLN A 92 5.47 -5.89 45.93
CA GLN A 92 4.02 -5.88 46.12
C GLN A 92 3.26 -5.80 44.79
N ILE A 93 3.77 -5.04 43.80
CA ILE A 93 3.19 -5.01 42.45
C ILE A 93 3.26 -6.38 41.79
N LEU A 94 4.38 -7.10 41.91
CA LEU A 94 4.52 -8.45 41.36
C LEU A 94 3.55 -9.44 42.01
N GLU A 95 3.41 -9.39 43.34
CA GLU A 95 2.47 -10.22 44.08
C GLU A 95 1.00 -9.91 43.72
N ALA A 96 0.64 -8.62 43.64
CA ALA A 96 -0.69 -8.19 43.21
C ALA A 96 -0.96 -8.53 41.74
N GLY A 97 0.07 -8.51 40.90
CA GLY A 97 0.01 -8.98 39.52
C GLY A 97 -0.26 -10.48 39.43
N ASP A 98 0.35 -11.30 40.29
CA ASP A 98 0.08 -12.74 40.32
C ASP A 98 -1.35 -13.07 40.80
N VAL A 99 -1.92 -12.23 41.69
CA VAL A 99 -3.35 -12.29 42.04
C VAL A 99 -4.20 -11.94 40.82
N ALA A 100 -3.90 -10.84 40.12
CA ALA A 100 -4.64 -10.45 38.91
C ALA A 100 -4.57 -11.52 37.80
N ARG A 101 -3.41 -12.18 37.64
CA ARG A 101 -3.25 -13.34 36.76
C ARG A 101 -4.23 -14.45 37.15
N ALA A 102 -4.29 -14.81 38.44
CA ALA A 102 -5.16 -15.87 38.91
C ALA A 102 -6.65 -15.52 38.73
N ASP A 103 -7.03 -14.27 38.97
CA ASP A 103 -8.41 -13.77 38.81
C ASP A 103 -8.87 -13.82 37.34
N LEU A 104 -7.96 -13.52 36.42
CA LEU A 104 -8.20 -13.61 34.97
C LEU A 104 -8.07 -15.05 34.43
N GLY A 105 -7.67 -15.98 35.29
CA GLY A 105 -7.50 -17.38 34.95
C GLY A 105 -6.26 -17.64 34.09
N ASP A 106 -5.23 -16.80 34.11
CA ASP A 106 -4.08 -16.94 33.23
C ASP A 106 -2.99 -17.85 33.82
N ASP A 107 -2.22 -18.56 32.98
CA ASP A 107 -1.22 -19.53 33.43
C ASP A 107 0.14 -18.87 33.70
N TYR A 108 0.46 -17.76 33.01
CA TYR A 108 1.70 -16.99 33.16
C TYR A 108 1.44 -15.54 33.58
N LEU A 109 2.36 -14.95 34.34
CA LEU A 109 2.36 -13.55 34.74
C LEU A 109 2.83 -12.69 33.56
N SER A 110 1.88 -12.16 32.79
CA SER A 110 2.08 -11.18 31.72
C SER A 110 2.19 -9.72 32.23
N THR A 111 2.65 -8.84 31.34
CA THR A 111 2.82 -7.40 31.54
C THR A 111 1.50 -6.68 31.85
N GLU A 112 0.39 -7.15 31.28
CA GLU A 112 -0.96 -6.63 31.53
C GLU A 112 -1.40 -6.78 32.98
N HIS A 113 -1.01 -7.88 33.65
CA HIS A 113 -1.33 -8.10 35.06
C HIS A 113 -0.60 -7.10 35.95
N LEU A 114 0.64 -6.76 35.59
CA LEU A 114 1.43 -5.76 36.31
C LEU A 114 0.83 -4.38 36.15
N LEU A 115 0.36 -4.03 34.94
CA LEU A 115 -0.34 -2.77 34.71
C LEU A 115 -1.62 -2.68 35.55
N ILE A 116 -2.46 -3.73 35.55
CA ILE A 116 -3.66 -3.79 36.39
C ILE A 116 -3.30 -3.63 37.88
N ALA A 117 -2.24 -4.30 38.34
CA ALA A 117 -1.78 -4.18 39.72
C ALA A 117 -1.34 -2.74 40.07
N MET A 118 -0.63 -2.06 39.16
CA MET A 118 -0.19 -0.67 39.35
C MET A 118 -1.37 0.32 39.42
N THR A 119 -2.46 0.11 38.67
CA THR A 119 -3.65 0.99 38.76
C THR A 119 -4.32 0.96 40.13
N GLY A 120 -4.21 -0.16 40.84
CA GLY A 120 -4.76 -0.34 42.19
C GLY A 120 -3.76 -0.07 43.32
N ALA A 121 -2.52 0.28 42.98
CA ALA A 121 -1.45 0.43 43.97
C ALA A 121 -1.57 1.75 44.74
N ALA A 122 -1.30 1.70 46.04
CA ALA A 122 -1.08 2.89 46.84
C ALA A 122 0.33 3.46 46.54
N GLY A 123 0.46 4.78 46.50
CA GLY A 123 1.74 5.47 46.25
C GLY A 123 1.83 6.17 44.90
N SER A 124 3.02 6.65 44.58
CA SER A 124 3.31 7.56 43.46
C SER A 124 2.96 6.98 42.08
N VAL A 125 3.20 5.69 41.84
CA VAL A 125 2.85 5.06 40.55
C VAL A 125 1.34 5.02 40.29
N GLY A 126 0.53 4.74 41.30
CA GLY A 126 -0.93 4.70 41.19
C GLY A 126 -1.55 6.10 41.12
N GLU A 127 -0.93 7.08 41.77
CA GLU A 127 -1.27 8.51 41.60
C GLU A 127 -0.93 9.01 40.20
N LEU A 128 0.23 8.63 39.66
CA LEU A 128 0.65 8.98 38.31
C LEU A 128 -0.32 8.41 37.26
N LEU A 129 -0.68 7.13 37.35
CA LEU A 129 -1.64 6.50 36.44
C LEU A 129 -3.01 7.17 36.51
N ARG A 130 -3.52 7.47 37.71
CA ARG A 130 -4.78 8.21 37.87
C ARG A 130 -4.72 9.63 37.30
N ALA A 131 -3.59 10.33 37.46
CA ALA A 131 -3.40 11.66 36.88
C ALA A 131 -3.34 11.64 35.34
N LEU A 132 -2.96 10.49 34.76
CA LEU A 132 -2.99 10.23 33.32
C LEU A 132 -4.34 9.70 32.83
N GLY A 133 -5.34 9.53 33.71
CA GLY A 133 -6.66 8.98 33.35
C GLY A 133 -6.68 7.46 33.20
N VAL A 134 -5.66 6.75 33.69
CA VAL A 134 -5.56 5.29 33.68
C VAL A 134 -6.04 4.75 35.01
N ASP A 135 -7.29 4.28 35.04
CA ASP A 135 -7.84 3.56 36.19
C ASP A 135 -8.00 2.06 35.89
N ARG A 136 -8.37 1.29 36.91
CA ARG A 136 -8.47 -0.17 36.83
C ARG A 136 -9.56 -0.62 35.85
N ASP A 137 -10.70 0.05 35.84
CA ASP A 137 -11.85 -0.35 35.03
C ASP A 137 -11.60 -0.04 33.55
N ALA A 138 -11.09 1.16 33.25
CA ALA A 138 -10.63 1.55 31.92
C ALA A 138 -9.53 0.62 31.40
N THR A 139 -8.59 0.21 32.27
CA THR A 139 -7.53 -0.74 31.92
C THR A 139 -8.10 -2.12 31.59
N LEU A 140 -9.06 -2.62 32.37
CA LEU A 140 -9.70 -3.92 32.10
C LEU A 140 -10.52 -3.91 30.80
N ASP A 141 -11.24 -2.82 30.53
CA ASP A 141 -12.03 -2.68 29.30
C ASP A 141 -11.16 -2.48 28.06
N ALA A 142 -10.09 -1.70 28.15
CA ALA A 142 -9.09 -1.58 27.09
C ALA A 142 -8.37 -2.91 26.85
N LEU A 143 -7.98 -3.60 27.92
CA LEU A 143 -7.33 -4.90 27.82
C LEU A 143 -8.22 -5.93 27.12
N ARG A 144 -9.52 -5.98 27.42
CA ARG A 144 -10.49 -6.84 26.71
C ARG A 144 -10.50 -6.58 25.20
N GLN A 145 -10.28 -5.34 24.76
CA GLN A 145 -10.25 -4.99 23.34
C GLN A 145 -8.92 -5.39 22.69
N VAL A 146 -7.81 -5.26 23.40
CA VAL A 146 -6.46 -5.56 22.87
C VAL A 146 -6.18 -7.06 22.86
N ARG A 147 -6.55 -7.79 23.93
CA ARG A 147 -6.30 -9.24 24.05
C ARG A 147 -7.49 -10.11 23.61
N GLY A 148 -8.68 -9.53 23.47
CA GLY A 148 -9.90 -10.28 23.17
C GLY A 148 -10.24 -11.31 24.24
N SER A 149 -10.55 -12.53 23.80
CA SER A 149 -10.91 -13.70 24.63
C SER A 149 -9.70 -14.54 25.08
N HIS A 150 -8.49 -14.14 24.71
CA HIS A 150 -7.30 -14.97 24.85
C HIS A 150 -6.78 -14.99 26.29
N ARG A 151 -6.37 -16.19 26.73
CA ARG A 151 -5.69 -16.43 28.00
C ARG A 151 -4.19 -16.52 27.78
N VAL A 152 -3.40 -16.08 28.74
CA VAL A 152 -1.94 -16.21 28.74
C VAL A 152 -1.55 -17.63 29.14
N THR A 153 -1.49 -18.53 28.16
CA THR A 153 -1.17 -19.96 28.37
C THR A 153 0.25 -20.34 27.98
N SER A 154 1.05 -19.39 27.47
CA SER A 154 2.46 -19.57 27.11
C SER A 154 3.32 -18.44 27.69
N ASP A 155 4.64 -18.60 27.62
CA ASP A 155 5.62 -17.59 28.02
C ASP A 155 5.80 -16.46 26.99
N ASN A 156 5.18 -16.55 25.80
CA ASN A 156 5.23 -15.53 24.74
C ASN A 156 3.83 -15.26 24.13
N PRO A 157 2.86 -14.74 24.91
CA PRO A 157 1.48 -14.55 24.44
C PRO A 157 1.34 -13.48 23.34
N GLU A 158 2.29 -12.56 23.21
CA GLU A 158 2.24 -11.45 22.26
C GLU A 158 2.29 -11.89 20.79
N GLU A 159 2.80 -13.10 20.50
CA GLU A 159 2.71 -13.71 19.17
C GLU A 159 1.26 -14.02 18.77
N GLN A 160 0.39 -14.29 19.74
CA GLN A 160 -1.01 -14.66 19.51
C GLN A 160 -1.95 -13.44 19.52
N TYR A 161 -1.54 -12.32 20.12
CA TYR A 161 -2.33 -11.09 20.13
C TYR A 161 -2.27 -10.35 18.78
N GLN A 162 -3.42 -9.80 18.37
CA GLN A 162 -3.61 -8.99 17.16
C GLN A 162 -3.09 -9.67 15.88
N SER A 163 -3.28 -10.99 15.79
CA SER A 163 -2.82 -11.78 14.64
C SER A 163 -3.49 -11.30 13.34
N LEU A 164 -4.75 -10.89 13.41
CA LEU A 164 -5.48 -10.34 12.29
C LEU A 164 -4.97 -8.97 11.82
N GLU A 165 -4.42 -8.13 12.71
CA GLU A 165 -3.80 -6.86 12.32
C GLU A 165 -2.40 -7.09 11.72
N LYS A 166 -1.66 -8.10 12.21
CA LYS A 166 -0.33 -8.46 11.68
C LYS A 166 -0.39 -9.09 10.30
N TYR A 167 -1.38 -9.95 10.06
CA TYR A 167 -1.49 -10.75 8.84
C TYR A 167 -2.71 -10.40 7.98
N GLY A 168 -3.41 -9.33 8.31
CA GLY A 168 -4.60 -8.89 7.62
C GLY A 168 -4.60 -7.38 7.39
N ARG A 169 -5.24 -6.98 6.29
CA ARG A 169 -5.45 -5.58 5.89
C ARG A 169 -6.93 -5.28 5.89
N ASP A 170 -7.35 -4.29 6.66
CA ASP A 170 -8.76 -3.88 6.75
C ASP A 170 -9.14 -2.98 5.56
N LEU A 171 -9.79 -3.58 4.55
CA LEU A 171 -10.22 -2.87 3.35
C LEU A 171 -11.35 -1.88 3.67
N THR A 172 -12.18 -2.17 4.68
CA THR A 172 -13.23 -1.22 5.10
C THR A 172 -12.65 0.03 5.77
N GLU A 173 -11.57 -0.12 6.53
CA GLU A 173 -10.86 1.03 7.09
C GLU A 173 -10.14 1.83 6.01
N ASP A 174 -9.50 1.16 5.05
CA ASP A 174 -8.89 1.83 3.90
C ASP A 174 -9.91 2.59 3.05
N ALA A 175 -11.14 2.08 2.93
CA ALA A 175 -12.24 2.77 2.27
C ALA A 175 -12.71 4.01 3.06
N ARG A 176 -12.79 3.93 4.40
CA ARG A 176 -13.10 5.09 5.25
C ARG A 176 -12.07 6.19 5.11
N SER A 177 -10.79 5.81 5.12
CA SER A 177 -9.67 6.74 5.02
C SER A 177 -9.39 7.25 3.59
N GLY A 178 -10.21 6.87 2.59
CA GLY A 178 -10.03 7.29 1.20
C GLY A 178 -8.81 6.68 0.48
N ARG A 179 -8.16 5.67 1.07
CA ARG A 179 -6.92 5.09 0.54
C ARG A 179 -7.15 4.18 -0.67
N LEU A 180 -8.27 3.46 -0.72
CA LEU A 180 -8.58 2.56 -1.85
C LEU A 180 -8.79 3.33 -3.15
N ASP A 181 -8.44 2.75 -4.29
CA ASP A 181 -8.74 3.32 -5.61
C ASP A 181 -10.24 3.26 -5.94
N PRO A 182 -10.75 4.17 -6.80
CA PRO A 182 -12.12 4.07 -7.30
C PRO A 182 -12.27 2.79 -8.14
N VAL A 183 -13.41 2.13 -7.99
CA VAL A 183 -13.71 0.90 -8.73
C VAL A 183 -14.72 1.22 -9.83
N ILE A 184 -14.29 1.06 -11.08
CA ILE A 184 -15.08 1.43 -12.28
C ILE A 184 -15.51 0.16 -13.02
N GLY A 185 -16.79 0.10 -13.43
CA GLY A 185 -17.29 -0.93 -14.34
C GLY A 185 -17.43 -2.34 -13.75
N ARG A 186 -17.45 -2.49 -12.41
CA ARG A 186 -17.56 -3.78 -11.71
C ARG A 186 -18.83 -3.94 -10.86
N ASP A 187 -19.87 -3.16 -11.17
CA ASP A 187 -21.10 -3.10 -10.37
C ASP A 187 -21.88 -4.43 -10.34
N GLU A 188 -21.89 -5.16 -11.45
CA GLU A 188 -22.58 -6.44 -11.56
C GLU A 188 -21.90 -7.52 -10.71
N GLU A 189 -20.57 -7.61 -10.78
CA GLU A 189 -19.77 -8.55 -10.00
C GLU A 189 -19.85 -8.23 -8.51
N ILE A 190 -19.73 -6.96 -8.10
CA ILE A 190 -19.89 -6.55 -6.70
C ILE A 190 -21.29 -6.87 -6.20
N ARG A 191 -22.35 -6.55 -6.97
CA ARG A 191 -23.73 -6.90 -6.62
C ARG A 191 -23.92 -8.41 -6.51
N ARG A 192 -23.26 -9.20 -7.37
CA ARG A 192 -23.27 -10.65 -7.31
C ARG A 192 -22.59 -11.17 -6.04
N VAL A 193 -21.44 -10.61 -5.65
CA VAL A 193 -20.75 -10.94 -4.39
C VAL A 193 -21.65 -10.65 -3.18
N ILE A 194 -22.28 -9.48 -3.13
CA ILE A 194 -23.25 -9.09 -2.09
C ILE A 194 -24.40 -10.10 -2.01
N GLN A 195 -24.97 -10.47 -3.17
CA GLN A 195 -26.05 -11.45 -3.26
C GLN A 195 -25.61 -12.80 -2.68
N VAL A 196 -24.41 -13.26 -3.01
CA VAL A 196 -23.86 -14.53 -2.52
C VAL A 196 -23.65 -14.50 -1.02
N LEU A 197 -22.97 -13.48 -0.48
CA LEU A 197 -22.69 -13.34 0.95
C LEU A 197 -23.97 -13.30 1.81
N SER A 198 -25.09 -12.88 1.23
CA SER A 198 -26.40 -12.79 1.89
C SER A 198 -27.19 -14.11 1.87
N ARG A 199 -26.69 -15.16 1.19
CA ARG A 199 -27.37 -16.47 1.13
C ARG A 199 -27.22 -17.23 2.44
N ARG A 200 -28.14 -18.18 2.67
CA ARG A 200 -28.06 -19.15 3.78
C ARG A 200 -27.08 -20.30 3.50
N THR A 201 -26.94 -20.68 2.25
CA THR A 201 -26.05 -21.77 1.78
C THR A 201 -25.29 -21.32 0.54
N LYS A 202 -24.10 -21.88 0.32
CA LYS A 202 -23.15 -21.42 -0.70
C LYS A 202 -22.95 -19.91 -0.63
N ASN A 203 -22.65 -19.43 0.57
CA ASN A 203 -22.59 -18.01 0.92
C ASN A 203 -21.16 -17.45 0.93
N ASN A 204 -20.20 -18.22 0.41
CA ASN A 204 -18.82 -17.77 0.22
C ASN A 204 -18.58 -17.61 -1.28
N PRO A 205 -18.52 -16.38 -1.82
CA PRO A 205 -18.22 -16.17 -3.23
C PRO A 205 -16.76 -16.51 -3.53
N VAL A 206 -16.51 -17.07 -4.72
CA VAL A 206 -15.17 -17.22 -5.29
C VAL A 206 -15.14 -16.50 -6.62
N LEU A 207 -14.35 -15.43 -6.67
CA LEU A 207 -14.03 -14.66 -7.86
C LEU A 207 -13.11 -15.50 -8.75
N ILE A 208 -13.59 -15.87 -9.93
CA ILE A 208 -12.88 -16.72 -10.89
C ILE A 208 -12.56 -15.90 -12.13
N GLY A 209 -11.27 -15.71 -12.39
CA GLY A 209 -10.78 -15.00 -13.57
C GLY A 209 -9.28 -15.13 -13.68
N GLU A 210 -8.74 -14.75 -14.83
CA GLU A 210 -7.29 -14.71 -15.06
C GLU A 210 -6.61 -13.67 -14.13
N PRO A 211 -5.29 -13.74 -13.93
CA PRO A 211 -4.54 -12.68 -13.25
C PRO A 211 -4.74 -11.32 -13.95
N GLY A 212 -4.71 -10.22 -13.18
CA GLY A 212 -4.80 -8.87 -13.76
C GLY A 212 -6.20 -8.38 -14.15
N VAL A 213 -7.25 -9.21 -14.14
CA VAL A 213 -8.62 -8.76 -14.50
C VAL A 213 -9.31 -7.87 -13.45
N GLY A 214 -8.70 -7.65 -12.28
CA GLY A 214 -9.28 -6.82 -11.21
C GLY A 214 -10.14 -7.57 -10.19
N LYS A 215 -9.76 -8.81 -9.82
CA LYS A 215 -10.45 -9.57 -8.76
C LYS A 215 -10.38 -8.86 -7.39
N THR A 216 -9.21 -8.31 -7.04
CA THR A 216 -9.00 -7.55 -5.80
C THR A 216 -9.81 -6.25 -5.79
N ALA A 217 -9.91 -5.57 -6.93
CA ALA A 217 -10.73 -4.37 -7.07
C ALA A 217 -12.22 -4.62 -6.76
N ILE A 218 -12.75 -5.82 -7.01
CA ILE A 218 -14.13 -6.18 -6.62
C ILE A 218 -14.27 -6.28 -5.08
N ALA A 219 -13.26 -6.81 -4.38
CA ALA A 219 -13.26 -6.84 -2.93
C ALA A 219 -13.15 -5.43 -2.33
N GLU A 220 -12.29 -4.58 -2.89
CA GLU A 220 -12.16 -3.17 -2.52
C GLU A 220 -13.45 -2.38 -2.79
N GLY A 221 -14.11 -2.63 -3.93
CA GLY A 221 -15.40 -2.03 -4.27
C GLY A 221 -16.51 -2.47 -3.33
N LEU A 222 -16.51 -3.72 -2.88
CA LEU A 222 -17.39 -4.16 -1.80
C LEU A 222 -17.11 -3.42 -0.49
N ALA A 223 -15.84 -3.23 -0.12
CA ALA A 223 -15.48 -2.50 1.09
C ALA A 223 -16.04 -1.06 1.07
N ARG A 224 -15.89 -0.35 -0.06
CA ARG A 224 -16.48 0.98 -0.28
C ARG A 224 -18.00 0.95 -0.08
N ARG A 225 -18.72 0.02 -0.71
CA ARG A 225 -20.18 -0.09 -0.55
C ARG A 225 -20.62 -0.40 0.88
N ILE A 226 -19.85 -1.19 1.62
CA ILE A 226 -20.14 -1.45 3.04
C ILE A 226 -20.03 -0.15 3.85
N VAL A 227 -19.01 0.67 3.59
CA VAL A 227 -18.79 1.97 4.26
C VAL A 227 -19.86 2.99 3.89
N GLU A 228 -20.25 3.04 2.62
CA GLU A 228 -21.31 3.92 2.10
C GLU A 228 -22.72 3.48 2.56
N GLY A 229 -22.85 2.27 3.10
CA GLY A 229 -24.14 1.70 3.48
C GLY A 229 -24.99 1.21 2.31
N ASP A 230 -24.42 1.15 1.09
CA ASP A 230 -25.01 0.55 -0.12
C ASP A 230 -24.90 -0.99 -0.11
N VAL A 231 -25.31 -1.59 1.01
CA VAL A 231 -25.37 -3.04 1.21
C VAL A 231 -26.62 -3.42 2.02
N PRO A 232 -27.11 -4.65 1.90
CA PRO A 232 -28.18 -5.16 2.75
C PRO A 232 -27.81 -5.12 4.24
N GLU A 233 -28.81 -5.08 5.13
CA GLU A 233 -28.61 -5.08 6.59
C GLU A 233 -27.69 -6.20 7.08
N SER A 234 -27.74 -7.36 6.43
CA SER A 234 -26.89 -8.50 6.75
C SER A 234 -25.40 -8.28 6.53
N LEU A 235 -25.00 -7.20 5.85
CA LEU A 235 -23.62 -6.80 5.58
C LEU A 235 -23.27 -5.41 6.10
N ARG A 236 -24.25 -4.63 6.60
CA ARG A 236 -23.97 -3.33 7.22
C ARG A 236 -23.02 -3.50 8.40
N ASN A 237 -22.12 -2.53 8.57
CA ASN A 237 -21.14 -2.46 9.65
C ASN A 237 -20.18 -3.66 9.77
N LYS A 238 -20.13 -4.54 8.76
CA LYS A 238 -19.13 -5.59 8.73
C LYS A 238 -17.77 -5.04 8.36
N ARG A 239 -16.72 -5.71 8.83
CA ARG A 239 -15.34 -5.43 8.42
C ARG A 239 -14.96 -6.38 7.29
N LEU A 240 -14.36 -5.85 6.22
CA LEU A 240 -13.79 -6.69 5.15
C LEU A 240 -12.27 -6.71 5.30
N ILE A 241 -11.73 -7.87 5.64
CA ILE A 241 -10.30 -8.02 5.95
C ILE A 241 -9.66 -8.94 4.92
N SER A 242 -8.68 -8.41 4.19
CA SER A 242 -7.83 -9.16 3.27
C SER A 242 -6.73 -9.86 4.05
N LEU A 243 -6.60 -11.18 3.94
CA LEU A 243 -5.50 -11.93 4.56
C LEU A 243 -4.31 -12.03 3.63
N ASP A 244 -3.13 -11.76 4.15
CA ASP A 244 -1.86 -11.98 3.46
C ASP A 244 -1.30 -13.36 3.84
N VAL A 245 -1.63 -14.36 3.01
CA VAL A 245 -1.12 -15.73 3.17
C VAL A 245 0.42 -15.75 2.99
N GLY A 246 0.96 -14.89 2.13
CA GLY A 246 2.39 -14.76 1.90
C GLY A 246 3.14 -14.32 3.15
N ALA A 247 2.62 -13.30 3.86
CA ALA A 247 3.18 -12.83 5.13
C ALA A 247 3.14 -13.90 6.24
N MET A 248 2.12 -14.75 6.26
CA MET A 248 2.05 -15.86 7.22
C MET A 248 3.11 -16.93 6.94
N ILE A 249 3.41 -17.19 5.67
CA ILE A 249 4.46 -18.12 5.23
C ILE A 249 5.86 -17.50 5.43
N ALA A 250 6.00 -16.21 5.17
CA ALA A 250 7.24 -15.47 5.33
C ALA A 250 7.70 -15.52 6.80
N GLY A 251 8.96 -15.92 7.01
CA GLY A 251 9.53 -16.05 8.35
C GLY A 251 9.03 -17.24 9.17
N ALA A 252 8.27 -18.17 8.59
CA ALA A 252 8.05 -19.48 9.20
C ALA A 252 9.26 -20.38 8.91
N LYS A 253 9.99 -20.79 9.95
CA LYS A 253 11.11 -21.76 9.81
C LYS A 253 10.60 -23.19 9.65
N PHE A 254 9.39 -23.45 10.15
CA PHE A 254 8.74 -24.75 10.15
C PHE A 254 7.27 -24.61 9.77
N ARG A 255 6.72 -25.66 9.14
CA ARG A 255 5.30 -25.74 8.75
C ARG A 255 4.33 -25.48 9.91
N GLY A 256 4.66 -25.95 11.11
CA GLY A 256 3.82 -25.79 12.29
C GLY A 256 3.60 -24.34 12.69
N GLU A 257 4.57 -23.45 12.44
CA GLU A 257 4.45 -22.03 12.77
C GLU A 257 3.41 -21.34 11.89
N PHE A 258 3.35 -21.67 10.59
CA PHE A 258 2.28 -21.18 9.71
C PHE A 258 0.90 -21.67 10.18
N GLU A 259 0.78 -22.96 10.49
CA GLU A 259 -0.49 -23.53 10.96
C GLU A 259 -0.94 -22.87 12.28
N GLU A 260 -0.02 -22.56 13.18
CA GLU A 260 -0.31 -21.83 14.43
C GLU A 260 -0.75 -20.39 14.17
N ARG A 261 -0.05 -19.65 13.29
CA ARG A 261 -0.42 -18.28 12.89
C ARG A 261 -1.81 -18.25 12.25
N LEU A 262 -2.07 -19.13 11.28
CA LEU A 262 -3.37 -19.22 10.63
C LEU A 262 -4.47 -19.61 11.62
N LYS A 263 -4.18 -20.52 12.56
CA LYS A 263 -5.13 -20.90 13.62
C LYS A 263 -5.48 -19.72 14.51
N SER A 264 -4.51 -18.88 14.86
CA SER A 264 -4.72 -17.67 15.65
C SER A 264 -5.64 -16.69 14.90
N VAL A 265 -5.35 -16.41 13.63
CA VAL A 265 -6.17 -15.54 12.77
C VAL A 265 -7.59 -16.07 12.61
N LEU A 266 -7.75 -17.36 12.32
CA LEU A 266 -9.08 -17.99 12.17
C LEU A 266 -9.87 -17.97 13.49
N LYS A 267 -9.21 -18.14 14.64
CA LYS A 267 -9.86 -18.04 15.94
C LYS A 267 -10.36 -16.62 16.20
N GLU A 268 -9.57 -15.60 15.91
CA GLU A 268 -9.97 -14.20 16.03
C GLU A 268 -11.18 -13.87 15.13
N ILE A 269 -11.19 -14.39 13.90
CA ILE A 269 -12.34 -14.27 12.99
C ILE A 269 -13.59 -14.96 13.56
N SER A 270 -13.45 -16.16 14.12
CA SER A 270 -14.56 -16.88 14.74
C SER A 270 -15.14 -16.14 15.95
N ASP A 271 -14.26 -15.60 16.80
CA ASP A 271 -14.62 -14.88 18.03
C ASP A 271 -15.32 -13.55 17.72
N SER A 272 -15.15 -13.01 16.50
CA SER A 272 -15.89 -11.83 16.01
C SER A 272 -17.39 -12.08 15.75
N ASN A 273 -17.88 -13.32 15.93
CA ASN A 273 -19.29 -13.68 15.76
C ASN A 273 -19.89 -13.24 14.40
N GLY A 274 -19.06 -13.30 13.35
CA GLY A 274 -19.45 -13.00 11.99
C GLY A 274 -19.48 -11.51 11.64
N GLU A 275 -18.92 -10.62 12.46
CA GLU A 275 -18.68 -9.21 12.12
C GLU A 275 -17.63 -9.05 11.01
N ILE A 276 -16.72 -10.02 10.87
CA ILE A 276 -15.68 -10.04 9.86
C ILE A 276 -16.11 -10.86 8.63
N VAL A 277 -15.87 -10.29 7.45
CA VAL A 277 -15.81 -11.00 6.17
C VAL A 277 -14.35 -11.04 5.75
N THR A 278 -13.86 -12.21 5.36
CA THR A 278 -12.46 -12.42 5.01
C THR A 278 -12.28 -12.43 3.50
N PHE A 279 -11.36 -11.66 2.95
CA PHE A 279 -10.91 -11.80 1.57
C PHE A 279 -9.59 -12.57 1.54
N ILE A 280 -9.48 -13.55 0.65
CA ILE A 280 -8.24 -14.30 0.42
C ILE A 280 -7.98 -14.30 -1.08
N ASP A 281 -6.93 -13.59 -1.48
CA ASP A 281 -6.41 -13.71 -2.83
C ASP A 281 -5.66 -15.03 -2.99
N GLU A 282 -5.65 -15.56 -4.22
CA GLU A 282 -5.06 -16.87 -4.52
C GLU A 282 -5.54 -17.98 -3.57
N LEU A 283 -6.86 -18.12 -3.38
CA LEU A 283 -7.49 -19.07 -2.45
C LEU A 283 -6.97 -20.51 -2.59
N HIS A 284 -6.48 -20.90 -3.76
CA HIS A 284 -5.90 -22.21 -3.97
C HIS A 284 -4.63 -22.48 -3.16
N THR A 285 -3.89 -21.45 -2.73
CA THR A 285 -2.66 -21.56 -1.95
C THR A 285 -2.89 -22.23 -0.59
N ILE A 286 -4.04 -21.96 0.04
CA ILE A 286 -4.40 -22.54 1.35
C ILE A 286 -5.19 -23.85 1.24
N VAL A 287 -5.79 -24.14 0.08
CA VAL A 287 -6.70 -25.28 -0.13
C VAL A 287 -6.05 -26.43 -0.89
N GLY A 288 -5.11 -26.13 -1.80
CA GLY A 288 -4.71 -27.03 -2.87
C GLY A 288 -3.24 -27.45 -2.88
N ALA A 289 -2.42 -26.83 -2.03
CA ALA A 289 -0.99 -26.99 -2.04
C ALA A 289 -0.61 -28.25 -1.22
N GLY A 290 -1.09 -29.42 -1.63
CA GLY A 290 -0.82 -30.72 -0.97
C GLY A 290 -0.11 -31.74 -1.87
N GLY A 291 0.16 -31.38 -3.13
CA GLY A 291 0.73 -32.29 -4.13
C GLY A 291 2.24 -32.20 -4.31
N ALA A 292 2.89 -31.15 -3.80
CA ALA A 292 4.35 -31.02 -3.79
C ALA A 292 4.86 -31.09 -2.34
N GLU A 293 6.02 -31.71 -2.14
CA GLU A 293 6.67 -32.07 -0.87
C GLU A 293 6.97 -30.91 0.12
N GLY A 294 6.37 -29.73 -0.04
CA GLY A 294 6.61 -28.56 0.81
C GLY A 294 5.43 -27.61 0.94
N SER A 295 4.21 -28.04 0.58
CA SER A 295 3.06 -27.16 0.57
C SER A 295 2.04 -27.49 1.67
N VAL A 296 1.42 -26.45 2.25
CA VAL A 296 0.62 -26.54 3.49
C VAL A 296 -0.87 -26.67 3.17
N ASP A 297 -1.51 -27.73 3.67
CA ASP A 297 -2.95 -27.96 3.52
C ASP A 297 -3.71 -27.40 4.73
N ALA A 298 -4.14 -26.15 4.63
CA ALA A 298 -4.99 -25.50 5.63
C ALA A 298 -6.48 -25.81 5.44
N ALA A 299 -6.87 -26.57 4.42
CA ALA A 299 -8.28 -26.86 4.13
C ALA A 299 -8.96 -27.55 5.32
N ASN A 300 -8.23 -28.37 6.07
CA ASN A 300 -8.74 -29.06 7.27
C ASN A 300 -9.12 -28.10 8.41
N MET A 301 -8.49 -26.92 8.48
CA MET A 301 -8.80 -25.90 9.49
C MET A 301 -10.03 -25.08 9.10
N ILE A 302 -10.18 -24.81 7.80
CA ILE A 302 -11.20 -23.91 7.24
C ILE A 302 -12.54 -24.63 7.04
N LYS A 303 -12.52 -25.91 6.60
CA LYS A 303 -13.73 -26.71 6.33
C LYS A 303 -14.74 -26.73 7.50
N PRO A 304 -14.33 -27.00 8.76
CA PRO A 304 -15.27 -27.04 9.88
C PRO A 304 -15.92 -25.67 10.14
N MET A 305 -15.17 -24.58 10.03
CA MET A 305 -15.66 -23.23 10.27
C MET A 305 -16.65 -22.78 9.18
N LEU A 306 -16.34 -23.08 7.91
CA LEU A 306 -17.28 -22.88 6.80
C LEU A 306 -18.53 -23.74 6.94
N ALA A 307 -18.41 -24.93 7.53
CA ALA A 307 -19.55 -25.81 7.79
C ALA A 307 -20.48 -25.28 8.87
N ARG A 308 -19.92 -24.68 9.93
CA ARG A 308 -20.67 -24.06 11.04
C ARG A 308 -21.15 -22.64 10.74
N GLY A 309 -20.60 -22.01 9.70
CA GLY A 309 -20.92 -20.62 9.34
C GLY A 309 -20.20 -19.58 10.21
N GLU A 310 -19.18 -20.01 10.96
CA GLU A 310 -18.31 -19.16 11.78
C GLU A 310 -17.36 -18.31 10.91
N LEU A 311 -17.03 -18.82 9.71
CA LEU A 311 -16.20 -18.12 8.74
C LEU A 311 -17.05 -17.72 7.52
N ARG A 312 -17.04 -16.42 7.18
CA ARG A 312 -17.51 -15.91 5.89
C ARG A 312 -16.32 -15.40 5.12
N MET A 313 -16.20 -15.84 3.87
CA MET A 313 -15.07 -15.45 3.05
C MET A 313 -15.42 -15.22 1.58
N ILE A 314 -14.59 -14.40 0.95
CA ILE A 314 -14.51 -14.13 -0.47
C ILE A 314 -13.15 -14.68 -0.92
N GLY A 315 -13.15 -15.66 -1.82
CA GLY A 315 -11.92 -16.15 -2.44
C GLY A 315 -11.69 -15.54 -3.80
N ALA A 316 -10.44 -15.42 -4.24
CA ALA A 316 -10.09 -15.18 -5.63
C ALA A 316 -9.14 -16.27 -6.14
N THR A 317 -9.34 -16.76 -7.37
CA THR A 317 -8.51 -17.81 -7.98
C THR A 317 -8.72 -17.87 -9.50
N THR A 318 -7.92 -18.67 -10.22
CA THR A 318 -8.15 -18.96 -11.65
C THR A 318 -9.15 -20.11 -11.85
N LEU A 319 -9.69 -20.25 -13.06
CA LEU A 319 -10.65 -21.33 -13.37
C LEU A 319 -10.02 -22.72 -13.20
N ASP A 320 -8.77 -22.88 -13.64
CA ASP A 320 -8.08 -24.17 -13.58
C ASP A 320 -7.76 -24.58 -12.14
N GLU A 321 -7.34 -23.62 -11.31
CA GLU A 321 -7.12 -23.85 -9.88
C GLU A 321 -8.42 -24.15 -9.13
N TYR A 322 -9.50 -23.43 -9.46
CA TYR A 322 -10.82 -23.73 -8.89
C TYR A 322 -11.23 -25.18 -9.18
N ARG A 323 -11.13 -25.59 -10.45
CA ARG A 323 -11.45 -26.96 -10.90
C ARG A 323 -10.56 -28.00 -10.21
N LYS A 324 -9.28 -27.69 -10.04
CA LYS A 324 -8.30 -28.63 -9.48
C LYS A 324 -8.45 -28.81 -7.97
N TYR A 325 -8.71 -27.74 -7.22
CA TYR A 325 -8.58 -27.74 -5.76
C TYR A 325 -9.89 -27.52 -5.00
N ILE A 326 -10.89 -26.85 -5.58
CA ILE A 326 -12.16 -26.53 -4.90
C ILE A 326 -13.29 -27.42 -5.42
N GLU A 327 -13.44 -27.54 -6.74
CA GLU A 327 -14.54 -28.29 -7.36
C GLU A 327 -14.48 -29.80 -7.08
N LYS A 328 -13.26 -30.35 -6.99
CA LYS A 328 -13.05 -31.77 -6.65
C LYS A 328 -13.34 -32.10 -5.18
N ASP A 329 -13.37 -31.10 -4.30
CA ASP A 329 -13.65 -31.30 -2.88
C ASP A 329 -15.12 -31.00 -2.56
N ALA A 330 -15.91 -32.08 -2.38
CA ALA A 330 -17.34 -31.99 -2.13
C ALA A 330 -17.73 -31.24 -0.83
N ALA A 331 -16.80 -31.05 0.12
CA ALA A 331 -17.07 -30.24 1.31
C ALA A 331 -16.99 -28.74 0.98
N LEU A 332 -15.98 -28.34 0.20
CA LEU A 332 -15.75 -26.95 -0.20
C LEU A 332 -16.73 -26.50 -1.29
N GLU A 333 -16.99 -27.33 -2.29
CA GLU A 333 -17.91 -27.05 -3.39
C GLU A 333 -19.35 -26.75 -2.91
N ARG A 334 -19.74 -27.32 -1.77
CA ARG A 334 -21.04 -27.05 -1.11
C ARG A 334 -21.07 -25.75 -0.32
N ARG A 335 -19.94 -25.09 -0.10
CA ARG A 335 -19.81 -23.83 0.66
C ARG A 335 -19.48 -22.63 -0.20
N PHE A 336 -18.86 -22.86 -1.35
CA PHE A 336 -18.50 -21.82 -2.30
C PHE A 336 -19.51 -21.64 -3.44
N GLN A 337 -19.59 -20.41 -3.95
CA GLN A 337 -20.34 -20.06 -5.15
C GLN A 337 -19.42 -19.33 -6.12
N GLN A 338 -19.35 -19.82 -7.36
CA GLN A 338 -18.57 -19.20 -8.42
C GLN A 338 -19.16 -17.84 -8.82
N VAL A 339 -18.27 -16.87 -9.02
CA VAL A 339 -18.53 -15.54 -9.59
C VAL A 339 -17.46 -15.31 -10.65
N TYR A 340 -17.83 -15.32 -11.93
CA TYR A 340 -16.89 -15.13 -13.01
C TYR A 340 -16.54 -13.65 -13.16
N VAL A 341 -15.25 -13.36 -13.31
CA VAL A 341 -14.71 -12.02 -13.54
C VAL A 341 -13.99 -12.04 -14.88
N GLY A 342 -14.63 -11.48 -15.89
CA GLY A 342 -14.08 -11.39 -17.24
C GLY A 342 -13.08 -10.24 -17.39
N GLU A 343 -12.20 -10.38 -18.36
CA GLU A 343 -11.41 -9.27 -18.89
C GLU A 343 -12.36 -8.18 -19.42
N PRO A 344 -12.19 -6.91 -19.01
CA PRO A 344 -13.02 -5.80 -19.49
C PRO A 344 -12.74 -5.54 -20.97
N SER A 345 -13.70 -4.94 -21.67
CA SER A 345 -13.46 -4.49 -23.04
C SER A 345 -12.43 -3.35 -23.09
N VAL A 346 -11.90 -3.05 -24.27
CA VAL A 346 -11.04 -1.87 -24.48
C VAL A 346 -11.77 -0.59 -24.03
N GLN A 347 -13.06 -0.45 -24.34
CA GLN A 347 -13.86 0.71 -23.95
C GLN A 347 -14.01 0.81 -22.43
N ASP A 348 -14.29 -0.31 -21.77
CA ASP A 348 -14.42 -0.36 -20.30
C ASP A 348 -13.06 -0.08 -19.64
N THR A 349 -11.97 -0.57 -20.23
CA THR A 349 -10.62 -0.29 -19.74
C THR A 349 -10.28 1.18 -19.84
N VAL A 350 -10.65 1.86 -20.92
CA VAL A 350 -10.49 3.32 -21.03
C VAL A 350 -11.29 4.05 -19.96
N ALA A 351 -12.51 3.59 -19.65
CA ALA A 351 -13.29 4.15 -18.54
C ALA A 351 -12.61 3.93 -17.18
N ILE A 352 -12.04 2.74 -16.95
CA ILE A 352 -11.23 2.44 -15.75
C ILE A 352 -10.03 3.39 -15.67
N LEU A 353 -9.24 3.51 -16.74
CA LEU A 353 -8.08 4.39 -16.81
C LEU A 353 -8.45 5.85 -16.57
N ARG A 354 -9.58 6.33 -17.11
CA ARG A 354 -10.09 7.69 -16.84
C ARG A 354 -10.43 7.90 -15.37
N GLY A 355 -11.01 6.90 -14.72
CA GLY A 355 -11.30 6.96 -13.28
C GLY A 355 -10.05 6.91 -12.39
N LEU A 356 -8.97 6.29 -12.87
CA LEU A 356 -7.68 6.24 -12.17
C LEU A 356 -6.74 7.40 -12.52
N LYS A 357 -6.98 8.09 -13.65
CA LYS A 357 -6.12 9.12 -14.23
C LYS A 357 -5.60 10.11 -13.19
N GLU A 358 -6.50 10.72 -12.43
CA GLU A 358 -6.16 11.76 -11.47
C GLU A 358 -5.22 11.27 -10.37
N ARG A 359 -5.41 10.04 -9.87
CA ARG A 359 -4.52 9.44 -8.87
C ARG A 359 -3.10 9.24 -9.39
N TYR A 360 -2.96 8.75 -10.63
CA TYR A 360 -1.65 8.58 -11.27
C TYR A 360 -0.98 9.93 -11.58
N GLU A 361 -1.75 10.91 -12.04
CA GLU A 361 -1.25 12.27 -12.26
C GLU A 361 -0.69 12.88 -10.98
N VAL A 362 -1.40 12.76 -9.86
CA VAL A 362 -0.96 13.25 -8.55
C VAL A 362 0.24 12.47 -8.04
N HIS A 363 0.22 11.14 -8.12
CA HIS A 363 1.30 10.28 -7.62
C HIS A 363 2.64 10.58 -8.31
N HIS A 364 2.63 10.66 -9.64
CA HIS A 364 3.83 10.92 -10.43
C HIS A 364 4.12 12.41 -10.61
N GLY A 365 3.15 13.29 -10.36
CA GLY A 365 3.28 14.72 -10.60
C GLY A 365 3.43 15.06 -12.09
N VAL A 366 2.64 14.39 -12.94
CA VAL A 366 2.59 14.59 -14.41
C VAL A 366 1.14 14.70 -14.86
N ARG A 367 0.89 15.11 -16.10
CA ARG A 367 -0.44 15.02 -16.75
C ARG A 367 -0.50 13.80 -17.65
N ILE A 368 -1.69 13.27 -17.87
CA ILE A 368 -1.91 12.13 -18.77
C ILE A 368 -3.01 12.49 -19.76
N GLN A 369 -2.68 12.55 -21.04
CA GLN A 369 -3.67 12.87 -22.07
C GLN A 369 -4.69 11.74 -22.23
N ASP A 370 -5.94 12.09 -22.59
CA ASP A 370 -6.98 11.07 -22.85
C ASP A 370 -6.59 10.15 -24.02
N ALA A 371 -5.89 10.72 -24.99
CA ALA A 371 -5.25 10.04 -26.10
C ALA A 371 -4.30 8.92 -25.62
N ALA A 372 -3.47 9.20 -24.61
CA ALA A 372 -2.58 8.21 -24.01
C ALA A 372 -3.35 7.05 -23.35
N LEU A 373 -4.48 7.33 -22.68
CA LEU A 373 -5.33 6.29 -22.09
C LEU A 373 -5.93 5.36 -23.15
N LEU A 374 -6.40 5.95 -24.26
CA LEU A 374 -6.89 5.20 -25.42
C LEU A 374 -5.79 4.33 -26.03
N ALA A 375 -4.60 4.92 -26.25
CA ALA A 375 -3.45 4.19 -26.77
C ALA A 375 -3.03 3.04 -25.84
N ALA A 376 -2.98 3.26 -24.52
CA ALA A 376 -2.61 2.23 -23.55
C ALA A 376 -3.56 1.03 -23.60
N ALA A 377 -4.87 1.27 -23.65
CA ALA A 377 -5.86 0.20 -23.76
C ALA A 377 -5.77 -0.53 -25.12
N VAL A 378 -5.72 0.20 -26.24
CA VAL A 378 -5.72 -0.39 -27.59
C VAL A 378 -4.42 -1.13 -27.89
N LEU A 379 -3.27 -0.53 -27.59
CA LEU A 379 -1.96 -1.12 -27.90
C LEU A 379 -1.68 -2.32 -27.01
N SER A 380 -2.04 -2.26 -25.72
CA SER A 380 -1.84 -3.40 -24.81
C SER A 380 -2.75 -4.58 -25.14
N ASP A 381 -4.01 -4.34 -25.51
CA ASP A 381 -4.93 -5.38 -25.99
C ASP A 381 -4.34 -6.11 -27.19
N ARG A 382 -3.86 -5.34 -28.17
CA ARG A 382 -3.40 -5.87 -29.46
C ARG A 382 -2.03 -6.54 -29.42
N TYR A 383 -1.08 -5.96 -28.71
CA TYR A 383 0.33 -6.33 -28.81
C TYR A 383 0.88 -7.07 -27.59
N ILE A 384 0.12 -7.13 -26.49
CA ILE A 384 0.50 -7.82 -25.25
C ILE A 384 -0.55 -8.90 -24.91
N PRO A 385 -0.58 -10.03 -25.64
CA PRO A 385 -1.59 -11.07 -25.45
C PRO A 385 -1.34 -11.97 -24.23
N SER A 386 -0.16 -11.89 -23.61
CA SER A 386 0.21 -12.71 -22.45
C SER A 386 -0.35 -12.20 -21.12
N ARG A 387 -0.88 -10.98 -21.09
CA ARG A 387 -1.47 -10.31 -19.92
C ARG A 387 -2.87 -9.84 -20.26
N GLN A 388 -3.68 -9.63 -19.23
CA GLN A 388 -5.08 -9.24 -19.35
C GLN A 388 -5.29 -7.77 -19.01
N LEU A 389 -6.30 -7.16 -19.63
CA LEU A 389 -6.85 -5.88 -19.19
C LEU A 389 -7.58 -6.06 -17.83
N PRO A 390 -7.66 -4.99 -17.00
CA PRO A 390 -7.06 -3.67 -17.22
C PRO A 390 -5.57 -3.57 -16.80
N ASP A 391 -5.03 -4.58 -16.12
CA ASP A 391 -3.67 -4.57 -15.53
C ASP A 391 -2.57 -4.10 -16.50
N LYS A 392 -2.46 -4.72 -17.66
CA LYS A 392 -1.42 -4.35 -18.64
C LYS A 392 -1.53 -2.91 -19.15
N ALA A 393 -2.74 -2.33 -19.16
CA ALA A 393 -2.94 -0.96 -19.62
C ALA A 393 -2.62 0.04 -18.51
N ILE A 394 -2.97 -0.29 -17.26
CA ILE A 394 -2.61 0.49 -16.08
C ILE A 394 -1.08 0.55 -15.94
N ASP A 395 -0.40 -0.59 -16.10
CA ASP A 395 1.06 -0.70 -16.03
C ASP A 395 1.78 0.15 -17.10
N LEU A 396 1.21 0.24 -18.32
CA LEU A 396 1.74 1.14 -19.34
C LEU A 396 1.62 2.61 -18.96
N ILE A 397 0.49 3.02 -18.38
CA ILE A 397 0.29 4.39 -17.91
C ILE A 397 1.26 4.70 -16.76
N ASP A 398 1.43 3.77 -15.83
CA ASP A 398 2.33 3.92 -14.69
C ASP A 398 3.81 4.04 -15.13
N GLU A 399 4.27 3.16 -16.04
CA GLU A 399 5.64 3.23 -16.57
C GLU A 399 5.86 4.51 -17.38
N ALA A 400 4.86 4.99 -18.14
CA ALA A 400 4.96 6.23 -18.91
C ALA A 400 5.03 7.46 -18.00
N ALA A 401 4.16 7.52 -17.00
CA ALA A 401 4.16 8.60 -16.03
C ALA A 401 5.46 8.63 -15.22
N SER A 402 5.96 7.46 -14.79
CA SER A 402 7.23 7.34 -14.09
C SER A 402 8.43 7.74 -14.94
N LYS A 403 8.47 7.32 -16.22
CA LYS A 403 9.51 7.72 -17.18
C LYS A 403 9.53 9.24 -17.35
N LEU A 404 8.38 9.84 -17.63
CA LEU A 404 8.26 11.28 -17.81
C LEU A 404 8.68 12.04 -16.54
N ARG A 405 8.33 11.52 -15.37
CA ARG A 405 8.76 12.11 -14.09
C ARG A 405 10.28 12.15 -13.94
N ILE A 406 10.95 11.07 -14.31
CA ILE A 406 12.43 11.00 -14.27
C ILE A 406 13.04 12.02 -15.24
N GLU A 407 12.45 12.21 -16.42
CA GLU A 407 12.89 13.20 -17.40
C GLU A 407 12.75 14.64 -16.88
N ILE A 408 11.64 14.97 -16.22
CA ILE A 408 11.41 16.29 -15.58
C ILE A 408 12.44 16.57 -14.48
N ASP A 409 12.76 15.57 -13.67
CA ASP A 409 13.70 15.74 -12.56
C ASP A 409 15.18 15.80 -13.03
N SER A 410 15.47 15.32 -14.24
CA SER A 410 16.80 15.24 -14.83
C SER A 410 17.16 16.47 -15.66
N MET A 411 18.46 16.61 -15.96
CA MET A 411 18.94 17.62 -16.89
C MET A 411 18.58 17.21 -18.33
N PRO A 412 17.97 18.09 -19.14
CA PRO A 412 17.67 17.83 -20.55
C PRO A 412 18.92 17.46 -21.36
N LEU A 413 18.74 16.60 -22.36
CA LEU A 413 19.82 16.10 -23.21
C LEU A 413 20.53 17.25 -23.94
N GLU A 414 19.78 18.26 -24.35
CA GLU A 414 20.26 19.45 -25.05
C GLU A 414 21.29 20.20 -24.20
N ILE A 415 21.04 20.33 -22.89
CA ILE A 415 21.97 20.96 -21.95
C ILE A 415 23.20 20.07 -21.72
N ASP A 416 23.00 18.76 -21.54
CA ASP A 416 24.11 17.80 -21.34
C ASP A 416 25.05 17.77 -22.56
N VAL A 417 24.52 17.87 -23.78
CA VAL A 417 25.32 17.95 -25.01
C VAL A 417 26.22 19.20 -25.02
N VAL A 418 25.67 20.37 -24.69
CA VAL A 418 26.44 21.62 -24.58
C VAL A 418 27.47 21.52 -23.45
N GLU A 419 27.11 20.97 -22.30
CA GLU A 419 28.01 20.83 -21.15
C GLU A 419 29.18 19.89 -21.45
N ARG A 420 28.92 18.76 -22.13
CA ARG A 420 29.98 17.85 -22.60
C ARG A 420 30.91 18.54 -23.60
N ARG A 421 30.37 19.38 -24.50
CA ARG A 421 31.17 20.13 -25.46
C ARG A 421 32.07 21.15 -24.75
N ILE A 422 31.53 21.92 -23.81
CA ILE A 422 32.30 22.85 -22.97
C ILE A 422 33.45 22.10 -22.28
N ARG A 423 33.16 20.96 -21.63
CA ARG A 423 34.17 20.17 -20.93
C ARG A 423 35.29 19.67 -21.85
N GLN A 424 34.97 19.28 -23.09
CA GLN A 424 35.97 18.89 -24.09
C GLN A 424 36.90 20.06 -24.44
N LEU A 425 36.33 21.24 -24.68
CA LEU A 425 37.09 22.46 -25.02
C LEU A 425 37.92 22.97 -23.84
N GLU A 426 37.45 22.82 -22.60
CA GLU A 426 38.23 23.14 -21.40
C GLU A 426 39.47 22.26 -21.25
N ILE A 427 39.36 20.96 -21.58
CA ILE A 427 40.50 20.04 -21.58
C ILE A 427 41.50 20.45 -22.68
N GLU A 428 41.03 20.78 -23.88
CA GLU A 428 41.87 21.28 -24.98
C GLU A 428 42.58 22.59 -24.58
N LYS A 429 41.85 23.52 -23.96
CA LYS A 429 42.37 24.78 -23.42
C LYS A 429 43.49 24.53 -22.41
N ALA A 430 43.28 23.60 -21.46
CA ALA A 430 44.27 23.26 -20.43
C ALA A 430 45.54 22.61 -21.00
N ALA A 431 45.43 21.88 -22.11
CA ALA A 431 46.57 21.33 -22.83
C ALA A 431 47.36 22.43 -23.56
N LEU A 432 46.66 23.27 -24.33
CA LEU A 432 47.28 24.35 -25.13
C LEU A 432 47.87 25.48 -24.28
N ALA A 433 47.37 25.70 -23.07
CA ALA A 433 47.91 26.70 -22.13
C ALA A 433 49.37 26.44 -21.72
N LYS A 434 49.91 25.23 -21.98
CA LYS A 434 51.31 24.86 -21.70
C LYS A 434 52.23 25.04 -22.91
N GLU A 435 51.67 25.29 -24.09
CA GLU A 435 52.42 25.47 -25.33
C GLU A 435 52.82 26.93 -25.52
N THR A 436 53.93 27.18 -26.22
CA THR A 436 54.52 28.52 -26.36
C THR A 436 54.59 29.02 -27.80
N ASP A 437 54.16 28.22 -28.78
CA ASP A 437 54.17 28.59 -30.18
C ASP A 437 52.99 29.52 -30.55
N SER A 438 53.16 30.26 -31.64
CA SER A 438 52.16 31.24 -32.08
C SER A 438 50.86 30.60 -32.56
N ALA A 439 50.90 29.38 -33.08
CA ALA A 439 49.70 28.69 -33.56
C ALA A 439 48.83 28.21 -32.39
N SER A 440 49.45 27.69 -31.32
CA SER A 440 48.78 27.34 -30.07
C SER A 440 48.15 28.56 -29.39
N SER A 441 48.85 29.70 -29.39
CA SER A 441 48.30 30.96 -28.84
C SER A 441 47.06 31.45 -29.62
N GLU A 442 47.08 31.35 -30.95
CA GLU A 442 45.94 31.73 -31.79
C GLU A 442 44.75 30.77 -31.59
N ARG A 443 45.02 29.46 -31.53
CA ARG A 443 44.00 28.44 -31.24
C ARG A 443 43.38 28.63 -29.85
N LEU A 444 44.20 28.97 -28.85
CA LEU A 444 43.73 29.27 -27.49
C LEU A 444 42.73 30.42 -27.48
N ARG A 445 43.01 31.51 -28.21
CA ARG A 445 42.09 32.65 -28.32
C ARG A 445 40.75 32.26 -28.96
N LEU A 446 40.78 31.45 -30.01
CA LEU A 446 39.56 30.95 -30.65
C LEU A 446 38.75 30.05 -29.71
N LEU A 447 39.41 29.16 -28.98
CA LEU A 447 38.79 28.30 -27.97
C LEU A 447 38.15 29.11 -26.84
N GLU A 448 38.79 30.20 -26.40
CA GLU A 448 38.21 31.08 -25.38
C GLU A 448 36.95 31.78 -25.86
N SER A 449 36.87 32.16 -27.14
CA SER A 449 35.65 32.69 -27.76
C SER A 449 34.55 31.63 -27.81
N GLU A 450 34.86 30.42 -28.31
CA GLU A 450 33.91 29.31 -28.41
C GLU A 450 33.39 28.89 -27.02
N LEU A 451 34.25 28.85 -26.00
CA LEU A 451 33.86 28.58 -24.61
C LEU A 451 32.97 29.67 -24.02
N ALA A 452 33.22 30.94 -24.36
CA ALA A 452 32.38 32.05 -23.89
C ALA A 452 30.99 31.98 -24.52
N GLU A 453 30.90 31.73 -25.83
CA GLU A 453 29.64 31.57 -26.57
C GLU A 453 28.83 30.39 -26.04
N LEU A 454 29.44 29.21 -25.91
CA LEU A 454 28.78 28.02 -25.34
C LEU A 454 28.39 28.22 -23.88
N GLY A 455 29.18 28.97 -23.11
CA GLY A 455 28.88 29.30 -21.71
C GLY A 455 27.65 30.19 -21.56
N GLU A 456 27.48 31.15 -22.47
CA GLU A 456 26.29 32.00 -22.53
C GLU A 456 25.06 31.20 -22.96
N GLU A 457 25.19 30.37 -24.00
CA GLU A 457 24.14 29.44 -24.47
C GLU A 457 23.70 28.50 -23.34
N ARG A 458 24.63 27.81 -22.69
CA ARG A 458 24.34 26.92 -21.55
C ARG A 458 23.62 27.65 -20.42
N SER A 459 24.06 28.87 -20.10
CA SER A 459 23.46 29.65 -19.01
C SER A 459 22.02 30.06 -19.33
N GLY A 460 21.76 30.45 -20.58
CA GLY A 460 20.39 30.72 -21.06
C GLY A 460 19.51 29.47 -21.00
N MET A 461 20.03 28.33 -21.47
CA MET A 461 19.28 27.06 -21.43
C MET A 461 18.97 26.60 -20.01
N VAL A 462 19.95 26.65 -19.10
CA VAL A 462 19.75 26.28 -17.70
C VAL A 462 18.75 27.20 -17.02
N ALA A 463 18.80 28.51 -17.29
CA ALA A 463 17.83 29.46 -16.72
C ALA A 463 16.41 29.18 -17.23
N HIS A 464 16.25 28.87 -18.51
CA HIS A 464 14.97 28.51 -19.13
C HIS A 464 14.42 27.20 -18.56
N TRP A 465 15.23 26.15 -18.51
CA TRP A 465 14.88 24.88 -17.89
C TRP A 465 14.47 25.03 -16.42
N GLN A 466 15.21 25.82 -15.64
CA GLN A 466 14.86 26.06 -14.24
C GLN A 466 13.51 26.77 -14.09
N ALA A 467 13.21 27.75 -14.97
CA ALA A 467 11.93 28.44 -14.98
C ALA A 467 10.76 27.49 -15.33
N GLU A 468 10.94 26.59 -16.31
CA GLU A 468 9.96 25.54 -16.61
C GLU A 468 9.76 24.61 -15.40
N LYS A 469 10.85 24.14 -14.80
CA LYS A 469 10.82 23.22 -13.65
C LYS A 469 10.13 23.82 -12.43
N ASP A 470 10.42 25.08 -12.12
CA ASP A 470 9.81 25.79 -11.00
C ASP A 470 8.29 25.94 -11.23
N ALA A 471 7.87 26.33 -12.44
CA ALA A 471 6.45 26.44 -12.80
C ALA A 471 5.70 25.09 -12.69
N ILE A 472 6.29 24.00 -13.20
CA ILE A 472 5.72 22.64 -13.07
C ILE A 472 5.60 22.23 -11.60
N THR A 473 6.60 22.56 -10.78
CA THR A 473 6.60 22.24 -9.35
C THR A 473 5.50 22.98 -8.59
N GLU A 474 5.25 24.25 -8.92
CA GLU A 474 4.16 25.03 -8.34
C GLU A 474 2.78 24.48 -8.72
N ILE A 475 2.56 24.16 -10.00
CA ILE A 475 1.31 23.55 -10.49
C ILE A 475 1.03 22.24 -9.75
N ARG A 476 2.06 21.42 -9.56
CA ARG A 476 1.96 20.16 -8.82
C ARG A 476 1.50 20.38 -7.38
N ALA A 477 2.13 21.30 -6.66
CA ALA A 477 1.77 21.57 -5.26
C ALA A 477 0.31 22.02 -5.12
N LEU A 478 -0.20 22.81 -6.07
CA LEU A 478 -1.61 23.22 -6.11
C LEU A 478 -2.55 22.04 -6.38
N LYS A 479 -2.18 21.12 -7.28
CA LYS A 479 -2.98 19.90 -7.54
C LYS A 479 -3.04 18.96 -6.33
N GLU A 480 -1.92 18.78 -5.62
CA GLU A 480 -1.90 17.98 -4.38
C GLU A 480 -2.83 18.58 -3.29
N GLN A 481 -2.87 19.91 -3.18
CA GLN A 481 -3.80 20.60 -2.28
C GLN A 481 -5.26 20.45 -2.71
N LEU A 482 -5.54 20.53 -4.01
CA LEU A 482 -6.88 20.36 -4.57
C LEU A 482 -7.43 18.96 -4.26
N GLU A 483 -6.61 17.94 -4.40
CA GLU A 483 -7.02 16.56 -4.14
C GLU A 483 -7.21 16.29 -2.64
N THR A 484 -6.38 16.89 -1.79
CA THR A 484 -6.60 16.85 -0.33
C THR A 484 -7.95 17.48 0.02
N ALA A 485 -8.23 18.67 -0.51
CA ALA A 485 -9.51 19.36 -0.28
C ALA A 485 -10.71 18.57 -0.80
N ARG A 486 -10.57 17.84 -1.93
CA ARG A 486 -11.62 16.98 -2.47
C ARG A 486 -11.90 15.78 -1.57
N ASN A 487 -10.86 15.09 -1.12
CA ASN A 487 -10.99 13.98 -0.18
C ASN A 487 -11.64 14.42 1.14
N ASP A 488 -11.21 15.57 1.68
CA ASP A 488 -11.79 16.14 2.89
C ASP A 488 -13.26 16.53 2.70
N ALA A 489 -13.63 17.05 1.52
CA ALA A 489 -15.02 17.36 1.20
C ALA A 489 -15.90 16.09 1.14
N GLU A 490 -15.39 14.99 0.56
CA GLU A 490 -16.08 13.70 0.55
C GLU A 490 -16.21 13.10 1.95
N VAL A 491 -15.20 13.26 2.81
CA VAL A 491 -15.28 12.86 4.21
C VAL A 491 -16.35 13.69 4.95
N ALA A 492 -16.33 15.02 4.80
CA ALA A 492 -17.29 15.92 5.42
C ALA A 492 -18.75 15.65 5.01
N GLU A 493 -18.97 15.37 3.72
CA GLU A 493 -20.29 15.02 3.20
C GLU A 493 -20.80 13.69 3.81
N ARG A 494 -19.90 12.71 3.98
CA ARG A 494 -20.21 11.41 4.61
C ARG A 494 -20.49 11.53 6.11
N THR A 495 -19.78 12.41 6.83
CA THR A 495 -20.00 12.65 8.26
C THR A 495 -21.19 13.57 8.55
N GLY A 496 -21.78 14.15 7.50
CA GLY A 496 -22.92 15.06 7.60
C GLY A 496 -22.55 16.51 7.93
N ASP A 497 -21.25 16.85 7.87
CA ASP A 497 -20.76 18.23 8.00
C ASP A 497 -20.90 18.96 6.66
N LEU A 498 -22.14 19.33 6.35
CA LEU A 498 -22.50 19.97 5.08
C LEU A 498 -21.90 21.39 4.95
N GLU A 499 -21.60 22.06 6.06
CA GLU A 499 -20.99 23.39 6.06
C GLU A 499 -19.52 23.30 5.64
N LEU A 500 -18.76 22.39 6.25
CA LEU A 500 -17.37 22.12 5.84
C LEU A 500 -17.32 21.65 4.38
N ALA A 501 -18.15 20.69 3.99
CA ALA A 501 -18.20 20.20 2.61
C ALA A 501 -18.50 21.32 1.60
N ALA A 502 -19.45 22.22 1.89
CA ALA A 502 -19.77 23.35 1.02
C ALA A 502 -18.62 24.36 0.94
N SER A 503 -17.97 24.68 2.07
CA SER A 503 -16.83 25.60 2.11
C SER A 503 -15.63 25.09 1.31
N LEU A 504 -15.36 23.78 1.37
CA LEU A 504 -14.28 23.15 0.60
C LEU A 504 -14.61 23.16 -0.89
N ARG A 505 -15.82 22.71 -1.29
CA ARG A 505 -16.24 22.63 -2.70
C ARG A 505 -16.36 24.00 -3.39
N TYR A 506 -17.01 24.96 -2.76
CA TYR A 506 -17.34 26.24 -3.38
C TYR A 506 -16.40 27.39 -2.98
N GLY A 507 -15.52 27.16 -2.01
CA GLY A 507 -14.46 28.10 -1.61
C GLY A 507 -13.10 27.61 -2.08
N THR A 508 -12.49 26.72 -1.30
CA THR A 508 -11.09 26.32 -1.46
C THR A 508 -10.80 25.64 -2.80
N MET A 509 -11.63 24.68 -3.23
CA MET A 509 -11.43 23.97 -4.48
C MET A 509 -11.53 24.90 -5.68
N LEU A 510 -12.51 25.80 -5.73
CA LEU A 510 -12.67 26.76 -6.81
C LEU A 510 -11.46 27.70 -6.94
N THR A 511 -10.90 28.14 -5.81
CA THR A 511 -9.67 28.95 -5.82
C THR A 511 -8.47 28.17 -6.33
N LEU A 512 -8.30 26.92 -5.87
CA LEU A 512 -7.19 26.06 -6.29
C LEU A 512 -7.28 25.68 -7.77
N GLU A 513 -8.49 25.38 -8.29
CA GLU A 513 -8.73 25.13 -9.71
C GLU A 513 -8.34 26.34 -10.57
N SER A 514 -8.75 27.55 -10.15
CA SER A 514 -8.39 28.79 -10.84
C SER A 514 -6.88 29.06 -10.81
N ASP A 515 -6.21 28.78 -9.69
CA ASP A 515 -4.77 28.97 -9.56
C ASP A 515 -4.00 27.97 -10.44
N VAL A 516 -4.44 26.70 -10.47
CA VAL A 516 -3.88 25.69 -11.38
C VAL A 516 -4.02 26.11 -12.83
N GLU A 517 -5.20 26.59 -13.24
CA GLU A 517 -5.44 27.05 -14.61
C GLU A 517 -4.53 28.22 -14.99
N GLN A 518 -4.44 29.25 -14.14
CA GLN A 518 -3.58 30.42 -14.38
C GLN A 518 -2.09 30.04 -14.50
N ARG A 519 -1.58 29.16 -13.63
CA ARG A 519 -0.18 28.72 -13.67
C ARG A 519 0.10 27.86 -14.89
N SER A 520 -0.87 27.05 -15.32
CA SER A 520 -0.79 26.25 -16.54
C SER A 520 -0.67 27.14 -17.78
N GLU A 521 -1.49 28.19 -17.88
CA GLU A 521 -1.39 29.17 -18.98
C GLU A 521 -0.02 29.85 -19.00
N ARG A 522 0.52 30.20 -17.83
CA ARG A 522 1.84 30.82 -17.71
C ARG A 522 2.96 29.91 -18.19
N LEU A 523 2.88 28.62 -17.91
CA LEU A 523 3.83 27.62 -18.39
C LEU A 523 3.75 27.49 -19.93
N LEU A 524 2.54 27.46 -20.49
CA LEU A 524 2.33 27.43 -21.95
C LEU A 524 2.93 28.67 -22.65
N GLU A 525 2.84 29.85 -22.04
CA GLU A 525 3.50 31.06 -22.54
C GLU A 525 5.02 30.92 -22.55
N LEU A 526 5.59 30.34 -21.49
CA LEU A 526 7.02 30.15 -21.33
C LEU A 526 7.57 29.13 -22.33
N GLN A 527 6.81 28.07 -22.61
CA GLN A 527 7.18 26.99 -23.54
C GLN A 527 6.92 27.30 -25.02
N ARG A 528 6.39 28.50 -25.34
CA ARG A 528 5.94 28.84 -26.70
C ARG A 528 7.05 28.84 -27.75
N GLU A 529 8.26 29.27 -27.39
CA GLU A 529 9.41 29.34 -28.30
C GLU A 529 10.33 28.13 -28.16
N VAL A 530 10.59 27.72 -26.92
CA VAL A 530 11.45 26.59 -26.58
C VAL A 530 10.76 25.81 -25.47
N GLN A 531 10.53 24.52 -25.71
CA GLN A 531 10.03 23.59 -24.70
C GLN A 531 11.18 22.65 -24.33
N MET A 532 11.65 22.72 -23.09
CA MET A 532 12.70 21.81 -22.59
C MET A 532 12.13 20.64 -21.79
N LEU A 533 10.96 20.82 -21.16
CA LEU A 533 10.31 19.80 -20.36
C LEU A 533 8.92 19.48 -20.92
N LYS A 534 8.66 18.19 -21.11
CA LYS A 534 7.33 17.67 -21.36
C LYS A 534 6.64 17.44 -20.02
N GLU A 535 5.39 17.89 -19.88
CA GLU A 535 4.60 17.71 -18.64
C GLU A 535 3.46 16.68 -18.79
N GLU A 536 3.15 16.28 -20.02
CA GLU A 536 2.04 15.38 -20.32
C GLU A 536 2.51 14.07 -20.97
N VAL A 537 1.95 12.96 -20.52
CA VAL A 537 2.05 11.67 -21.18
C VAL A 537 1.10 11.65 -22.36
N ASP A 538 1.60 11.33 -23.55
CA ASP A 538 0.84 11.22 -24.81
C ASP A 538 0.86 9.80 -25.40
N GLU A 539 0.32 9.63 -26.60
CA GLU A 539 0.27 8.34 -27.30
C GLU A 539 1.66 7.81 -27.69
N GLU A 540 2.61 8.71 -27.98
CA GLU A 540 3.96 8.34 -28.38
C GLU A 540 4.72 7.72 -27.21
N ASP A 541 4.58 8.28 -26.00
CA ASP A 541 5.19 7.72 -24.78
C ASP A 541 4.72 6.28 -24.53
N ILE A 542 3.43 6.03 -24.70
CA ILE A 542 2.85 4.67 -24.58
C ILE A 542 3.41 3.76 -25.66
N ALA A 543 3.46 4.22 -26.90
CA ALA A 543 3.99 3.43 -28.00
C ALA A 543 5.48 3.10 -27.84
N GLU A 544 6.28 4.00 -27.26
CA GLU A 544 7.68 3.74 -26.92
C GLU A 544 7.85 2.61 -25.91
N ILE A 545 7.02 2.58 -24.86
CA ILE A 545 7.07 1.53 -23.84
C ILE A 545 6.62 0.20 -24.44
N VAL A 546 5.51 0.20 -25.18
CA VAL A 546 5.05 -1.00 -25.89
C VAL A 546 6.11 -1.49 -26.88
N ALA A 547 6.80 -0.59 -27.58
CA ALA A 547 7.90 -0.94 -28.48
C ALA A 547 9.05 -1.63 -27.74
N LYS A 548 9.41 -1.12 -26.56
CA LYS A 548 10.44 -1.71 -25.69
C LYS A 548 10.04 -3.10 -25.19
N TRP A 549 8.78 -3.29 -24.80
CA TRP A 549 8.28 -4.58 -24.30
C TRP A 549 8.14 -5.65 -25.40
N THR A 550 7.75 -5.23 -26.61
CA THR A 550 7.38 -6.15 -27.71
C THR A 550 8.45 -6.28 -28.79
N GLY A 551 9.39 -5.33 -28.86
CA GLY A 551 10.37 -5.20 -29.94
C GLY A 551 9.79 -4.65 -31.25
N ILE A 552 8.52 -4.22 -31.27
CA ILE A 552 7.86 -3.66 -32.45
C ILE A 552 8.23 -2.16 -32.56
N PRO A 553 8.75 -1.67 -33.69
CA PRO A 553 9.11 -0.25 -33.83
C PRO A 553 7.92 0.69 -33.60
N VAL A 554 8.16 1.83 -32.92
CA VAL A 554 7.14 2.86 -32.61
C VAL A 554 6.38 3.31 -33.86
N SER A 555 7.08 3.53 -34.97
CA SER A 555 6.47 3.91 -36.25
C SER A 555 5.43 2.90 -36.76
N ARG A 556 5.62 1.61 -36.46
CA ARG A 556 4.63 0.57 -36.77
C ARG A 556 3.51 0.50 -35.76
N LEU A 557 3.71 0.90 -34.51
CA LEU A 557 2.65 0.93 -33.50
C LEU A 557 1.69 2.10 -33.77
N MET A 558 2.25 3.29 -34.03
CA MET A 558 1.52 4.53 -34.31
C MET A 558 0.79 4.55 -35.66
N GLU A 559 1.18 3.69 -36.61
CA GLU A 559 0.48 3.61 -37.89
C GLU A 559 -0.96 3.09 -37.69
N GLY A 560 -1.94 3.94 -38.03
CA GLY A 560 -3.36 3.63 -37.92
C GLY A 560 -3.74 2.34 -38.66
N GLU A 561 -4.72 1.62 -38.11
CA GLU A 561 -5.10 0.29 -38.63
C GLU A 561 -5.53 0.34 -40.11
N MET A 562 -6.26 1.38 -40.51
CA MET A 562 -6.65 1.58 -41.91
C MET A 562 -5.44 1.76 -42.84
N SER A 563 -4.41 2.49 -42.42
CA SER A 563 -3.19 2.69 -43.21
C SER A 563 -2.43 1.38 -43.40
N LYS A 564 -2.34 0.56 -42.34
CA LYS A 564 -1.76 -0.80 -42.39
C LYS A 564 -2.51 -1.70 -43.36
N LEU A 565 -3.84 -1.66 -43.32
CA LEU A 565 -4.69 -2.46 -44.21
C LEU A 565 -4.58 -2.04 -45.68
N ILE A 566 -4.42 -0.74 -45.96
CA ILE A 566 -4.24 -0.24 -47.32
C ILE A 566 -2.91 -0.74 -47.92
N ARG A 567 -1.83 -0.74 -47.14
CA ARG A 567 -0.49 -1.17 -47.56
C ARG A 567 -0.25 -2.68 -47.44
N MET A 568 -1.27 -3.45 -47.06
CA MET A 568 -1.12 -4.88 -46.74
C MET A 568 -0.60 -5.71 -47.91
N GLU A 569 -1.08 -5.42 -49.13
CA GLU A 569 -0.63 -6.12 -50.35
C GLU A 569 0.86 -5.89 -50.59
N ASP A 570 1.30 -4.63 -50.51
CA ASP A 570 2.71 -4.23 -50.66
C ASP A 570 3.60 -4.89 -49.60
N GLU A 571 3.17 -4.91 -48.33
CA GLU A 571 3.92 -5.54 -47.24
C GLU A 571 4.04 -7.06 -47.41
N LEU A 572 2.99 -7.73 -47.88
CA LEU A 572 3.03 -9.16 -48.17
C LEU A 572 3.99 -9.46 -49.33
N HIS A 573 4.00 -8.64 -50.38
CA HIS A 573 4.90 -8.79 -51.52
C HIS A 573 6.38 -8.59 -51.19
N LYS A 574 6.74 -7.94 -50.07
CA LYS A 574 8.13 -7.90 -49.59
C LYS A 574 8.69 -9.27 -49.24
N ARG A 575 7.83 -10.25 -48.93
CA ARG A 575 8.22 -11.61 -48.55
C ARG A 575 7.66 -12.68 -49.47
N VAL A 576 6.56 -12.39 -50.17
CA VAL A 576 5.88 -13.31 -51.10
C VAL A 576 6.15 -12.87 -52.53
N ILE A 577 6.89 -13.71 -53.26
CA ILE A 577 7.20 -13.48 -54.67
C ILE A 577 6.13 -14.15 -55.53
N GLY A 578 5.46 -13.37 -56.40
CA GLY A 578 4.32 -13.81 -57.20
C GLY A 578 3.04 -13.99 -56.38
N GLN A 579 2.09 -14.78 -56.89
CA GLN A 579 0.78 -15.04 -56.25
C GLN A 579 -0.08 -13.79 -56.03
N ASP A 580 -0.02 -12.82 -56.97
CA ASP A 580 -0.72 -11.54 -56.85
C ASP A 580 -2.22 -11.71 -56.58
N GLU A 581 -2.87 -12.64 -57.29
CA GLU A 581 -4.30 -12.93 -57.12
C GLU A 581 -4.62 -13.44 -55.71
N GLY A 582 -3.75 -14.28 -55.13
CA GLY A 582 -3.88 -14.79 -53.77
C GLY A 582 -3.66 -13.72 -52.72
N VAL A 583 -2.64 -12.88 -52.89
CA VAL A 583 -2.34 -11.75 -51.98
C VAL A 583 -3.50 -10.74 -51.98
N ILE A 584 -3.98 -10.35 -53.15
CA ILE A 584 -5.12 -9.44 -53.32
C ILE A 584 -6.39 -10.04 -52.71
N ALA A 585 -6.66 -11.34 -52.92
CA ALA A 585 -7.83 -11.99 -52.35
C ALA A 585 -7.83 -11.97 -50.81
N VAL A 586 -6.68 -12.28 -50.19
CA VAL A 586 -6.51 -12.26 -48.74
C VAL A 586 -6.60 -10.84 -48.18
N ALA A 587 -5.91 -9.87 -48.79
CA ALA A 587 -5.95 -8.48 -48.36
C ALA A 587 -7.37 -7.89 -48.46
N ASN A 588 -8.12 -8.19 -49.53
CA ASN A 588 -9.52 -7.81 -49.68
C ASN A 588 -10.44 -8.48 -48.65
N ALA A 589 -10.22 -9.76 -48.35
CA ALA A 589 -10.98 -10.45 -47.32
C ALA A 589 -10.77 -9.82 -45.93
N LEU A 590 -9.50 -9.54 -45.57
CA LEU A 590 -9.15 -8.89 -44.31
C LEU A 590 -9.72 -7.47 -44.21
N ARG A 591 -9.63 -6.66 -45.28
CA ARG A 591 -10.23 -5.32 -45.35
C ARG A 591 -11.76 -5.37 -45.14
N ARG A 592 -12.45 -6.30 -45.80
CA ARG A 592 -13.91 -6.47 -45.64
C ARG A 592 -14.29 -6.90 -44.23
N SER A 593 -13.55 -7.85 -43.64
CA SER A 593 -13.78 -8.31 -42.27
C SER A 593 -13.61 -7.18 -41.26
N ARG A 594 -12.55 -6.38 -41.38
CA ARG A 594 -12.29 -5.24 -40.49
C ARG A 594 -13.27 -4.08 -40.69
N ALA A 595 -13.83 -3.92 -41.89
CA ALA A 595 -14.91 -2.96 -42.16
C ALA A 595 -16.30 -3.43 -41.69
N GLY A 596 -16.42 -4.65 -41.13
CA GLY A 596 -17.72 -5.21 -40.73
C GLY A 596 -18.64 -5.54 -41.91
N LEU A 597 -18.07 -5.70 -43.12
CA LEU A 597 -18.79 -5.95 -44.38
C LEU A 597 -18.64 -7.41 -44.85
N SER A 598 -18.24 -8.31 -43.97
CA SER A 598 -18.16 -9.75 -44.26
C SER A 598 -19.57 -10.38 -44.23
N ASP A 599 -19.89 -11.18 -45.24
CA ASP A 599 -21.05 -12.10 -45.19
C ASP A 599 -20.82 -13.13 -44.07
N PRO A 600 -21.86 -13.48 -43.28
CA PRO A 600 -21.76 -14.32 -42.09
C PRO A 600 -21.32 -15.76 -42.35
#